data_AF-A0A5E3ZYJ9-F1
#
_entry.id   AF-A0A5E3ZYJ9-F1
#
_cell.length_a   1.000
_cell.length_b   1.000
_cell.length_c   1.000
_cell.angle_alpha   90.00
_cell.angle_beta   90.00
_cell.angle_gamma   90.00
#
_symmetry.space_group_name_H-M   'P 1'
#
loop_
_entity.id
_entity.type
_entity.pdbx_description
1 polymer ?
#
loop_
_entity_poly.entity_id
_entity_poly.type
_entity_poly.pdbx_seq_one_letter_code
_entity_poly.pdbx_strand_id
1 'polypeptide(L)'
;MCAEKSAEKMAHPAEPIFPPQVEIRRSSRRRKTIAGRIEGDRVIVMVPARLSAQAEERAVTSMVEKLRKQQRRKHARQTMDGAELFAYVHQLDKRYCGGKAKPAAVEWSRDVTSRWGSCSYRTRTIRLHPVLVTMPRYVLDYVIVHELCHLTVPGGHTEAFWQAVATYPKTERARGYLEAASRYELH
;
A
#
# COMPACT_ATOMS: atom_id res chain seq x y z
N MET A 1 -29.56 -13.41 -32.79
CA MET A 1 -30.26 -14.30 -31.85
C MET A 1 -29.58 -14.18 -30.50
N CYS A 2 -30.36 -13.82 -29.48
CA CYS A 2 -30.19 -14.05 -28.02
C CYS A 2 -28.85 -13.68 -27.36
N ALA A 3 -28.79 -12.98 -26.22
CA ALA A 3 -29.82 -12.39 -25.36
C ALA A 3 -29.13 -11.42 -24.40
N GLU A 4 -29.81 -10.32 -24.08
CA GLU A 4 -29.57 -9.53 -22.87
C GLU A 4 -29.73 -10.40 -21.62
N LYS A 5 -28.89 -10.19 -20.60
CA LYS A 5 -29.28 -10.27 -19.19
C LYS A 5 -28.41 -9.35 -18.34
N SER A 6 -29.05 -8.30 -17.84
CA SER A 6 -28.64 -7.52 -16.68
C SER A 6 -28.56 -8.42 -15.44
N ALA A 7 -27.46 -8.28 -14.69
CA ALA A 7 -27.34 -8.58 -13.26
C ALA A 7 -26.07 -7.84 -12.80
N GLU A 8 -26.16 -6.67 -12.20
CA GLU A 8 -26.45 -6.42 -10.79
C GLU A 8 -25.19 -5.84 -10.14
N LYS A 9 -25.36 -4.72 -9.44
CA LYS A 9 -24.32 -3.97 -8.75
C LYS A 9 -23.47 -4.89 -7.87
N MET A 10 -22.26 -5.25 -8.30
CA MET A 10 -21.27 -5.81 -7.40
C MET A 10 -20.26 -4.72 -7.06
N ALA A 11 -20.47 -4.13 -5.89
CA ALA A 11 -19.49 -3.29 -5.21
C ALA A 11 -18.16 -4.07 -5.15
N HIS A 12 -17.20 -3.68 -5.98
CA HIS A 12 -15.83 -4.18 -5.96
C HIS A 12 -15.16 -3.75 -4.65
N PRO A 13 -14.32 -4.58 -4.01
CA PRO A 13 -13.63 -4.17 -2.80
C PRO A 13 -12.47 -3.25 -3.18
N ALA A 14 -12.78 -1.97 -3.29
CA ALA A 14 -11.82 -0.91 -3.01
C ALA A 14 -11.52 -0.95 -1.50
N GLU A 15 -10.27 -1.20 -1.11
CA GLU A 15 -9.56 -0.87 0.15
C GLU A 15 -8.51 -1.97 0.43
N PRO A 16 -7.41 -1.75 1.20
CA PRO A 16 -6.99 -2.79 2.10
C PRO A 16 -8.02 -2.77 3.22
N ILE A 17 -9.13 -3.43 2.96
CA ILE A 17 -10.15 -3.65 3.96
C ILE A 17 -9.38 -4.26 5.12
N PHE A 18 -9.49 -3.64 6.30
CA PHE A 18 -8.97 -4.24 7.52
C PHE A 18 -9.35 -5.74 7.50
N PRO A 19 -8.39 -6.67 7.62
CA PRO A 19 -8.61 -8.01 7.12
C PRO A 19 -9.85 -8.65 7.78
N PRO A 20 -10.77 -9.24 7.01
CA PRO A 20 -12.03 -9.73 7.55
C PRO A 20 -11.83 -11.00 8.39
N GLN A 21 -10.75 -11.73 8.14
CA GLN A 21 -10.44 -12.98 8.84
C GLN A 21 -9.67 -12.70 10.13
N VAL A 22 -10.13 -13.29 11.23
CA VAL A 22 -9.45 -13.23 12.53
C VAL A 22 -9.02 -14.63 12.93
N GLU A 23 -7.71 -14.82 13.14
CA GLU A 23 -7.14 -16.07 13.63
C GLU A 23 -6.73 -15.89 15.10
N ILE A 24 -7.27 -16.74 15.97
CA ILE A 24 -6.99 -16.70 17.41
C ILE A 24 -5.90 -17.72 17.72
N ARG A 25 -4.73 -17.24 18.19
CA ARG A 25 -3.62 -18.08 18.65
C ARG A 25 -3.55 -18.11 20.17
N ARG A 26 -3.88 -19.26 20.77
CA ARG A 26 -3.81 -19.46 22.22
C ARG A 26 -2.38 -19.78 22.63
N SER A 27 -1.92 -19.20 23.73
CA SER A 27 -0.58 -19.44 24.28
C SER A 27 -0.64 -19.76 25.76
N SER A 28 -0.10 -20.92 26.15
CA SER A 28 0.07 -21.34 27.54
C SER A 28 1.16 -20.54 28.28
N ARG A 29 2.10 -19.94 27.53
CA ARG A 29 3.19 -19.10 28.07
C ARG A 29 2.74 -17.68 28.41
N ARG A 30 1.62 -17.20 27.85
CA ARG A 30 1.08 -15.86 28.13
C ARG A 30 0.10 -15.93 29.30
N ARG A 31 0.32 -15.10 30.33
CA ARG A 31 -0.53 -15.09 31.54
C ARG A 31 -1.63 -14.02 31.51
N LYS A 32 -1.38 -12.85 30.94
CA LYS A 32 -2.35 -11.72 30.89
C LYS A 32 -2.32 -10.91 29.59
N THR A 33 -1.36 -11.17 28.71
CA THR A 33 -1.07 -10.29 27.56
C THR A 33 -1.82 -10.72 26.31
N ILE A 34 -2.64 -9.81 25.78
CA ILE A 34 -3.27 -9.90 24.46
C ILE A 34 -2.40 -9.12 23.48
N ALA A 35 -2.01 -9.71 22.36
CA ALA A 35 -1.32 -8.99 21.29
C ALA A 35 -1.98 -9.30 19.95
N GLY A 36 -2.01 -8.33 19.05
CA GLY A 36 -2.56 -8.50 17.72
C GLY A 36 -1.60 -7.98 16.66
N ARG A 37 -1.61 -8.59 15.49
CA ARG A 37 -0.92 -8.11 14.29
C ARG A 37 -1.72 -8.45 13.04
N ILE A 38 -1.49 -7.71 11.97
CA ILE A 38 -2.02 -8.00 10.65
C ILE A 38 -0.94 -8.78 9.89
N GLU A 39 -1.30 -9.95 9.36
CA GLU A 39 -0.44 -10.77 8.49
C GLU A 39 -1.24 -11.14 7.23
N GLY A 40 -0.88 -10.54 6.09
CA GLY A 40 -1.60 -10.77 4.84
C GLY A 40 -3.07 -10.36 4.92
N ASP A 41 -3.96 -11.34 4.68
CA ASP A 41 -5.42 -11.25 4.70
C ASP A 41 -6.04 -11.58 6.07
N ARG A 42 -5.22 -11.72 7.12
CA ARG A 42 -5.69 -12.10 8.46
C ARG A 42 -5.21 -11.18 9.55
N VAL A 43 -6.04 -11.07 10.59
CA VAL A 43 -5.68 -10.51 11.88
C VAL A 43 -5.33 -11.64 12.83
N ILE A 44 -4.07 -11.73 13.23
CA ILE A 44 -3.63 -12.71 14.22
C ILE A 44 -3.77 -12.11 15.60
N VAL A 45 -4.66 -12.66 16.43
CA VAL A 45 -4.85 -12.26 17.83
C VAL A 45 -4.30 -13.36 18.74
N MET A 46 -3.29 -13.03 19.52
CA MET A 46 -2.66 -13.93 20.48
C MET A 46 -3.23 -13.71 21.89
N VAL A 47 -3.80 -14.76 22.48
CA VAL A 47 -4.49 -14.72 23.78
C VAL A 47 -3.95 -15.76 24.78
N PRO A 48 -4.04 -15.54 26.11
CA PRO A 48 -3.76 -16.56 27.12
C PRO A 48 -4.65 -17.80 26.96
N ALA A 49 -4.08 -19.00 27.11
CA ALA A 49 -4.81 -20.26 26.95
C ALA A 49 -5.91 -20.53 28.01
N ARG A 50 -5.92 -19.76 29.11
CA ARG A 50 -6.85 -19.96 30.24
C ARG A 50 -7.98 -18.93 30.29
N LEU A 51 -8.21 -18.18 29.21
CA LEU A 51 -9.35 -17.26 29.16
C LEU A 51 -10.67 -18.03 29.08
N SER A 52 -11.71 -17.52 29.76
CA SER A 52 -13.08 -17.95 29.49
C SER A 52 -13.51 -17.51 28.09
N ALA A 53 -14.50 -18.18 27.51
CA ALA A 53 -15.01 -17.83 26.18
C ALA A 53 -15.43 -16.35 26.08
N GLN A 54 -16.15 -15.85 27.09
CA GLN A 54 -16.57 -14.44 27.14
C GLN A 54 -15.39 -13.45 27.27
N ALA A 55 -14.36 -13.81 28.04
CA ALA A 55 -13.17 -12.97 28.18
C ALA A 55 -12.32 -12.99 26.91
N GLU A 56 -12.24 -14.13 26.21
CA GLU A 56 -11.60 -14.26 24.90
C GLU A 56 -12.29 -13.40 23.86
N GLU A 57 -13.62 -13.49 23.75
CA GLU A 57 -14.41 -12.69 22.81
C GLU A 57 -14.18 -11.18 23.01
N ARG A 58 -14.28 -10.69 24.26
CA ARG A 58 -14.01 -9.27 24.59
C ARG A 58 -12.58 -8.86 24.24
N ALA A 59 -11.61 -9.74 24.51
CA ALA A 59 -10.20 -9.50 24.20
C ALA A 59 -9.94 -9.41 22.70
N VAL A 60 -10.56 -10.31 21.91
CA VAL A 60 -10.44 -10.33 20.45
C VAL A 60 -11.08 -9.10 19.85
N THR A 61 -12.33 -8.80 20.18
CA THR A 61 -13.07 -7.64 19.66
C THR A 61 -12.31 -6.33 19.92
N SER A 62 -11.88 -6.09 21.16
CA SER A 62 -11.13 -4.87 21.51
C SER A 62 -9.77 -4.76 20.79
N MET A 63 -9.06 -5.88 20.58
CA MET A 63 -7.79 -5.88 19.85
C MET A 63 -7.99 -5.60 18.36
N VAL A 64 -9.00 -6.22 17.75
CA VAL A 64 -9.39 -6.02 16.35
C VAL A 64 -9.74 -4.55 16.10
N GLU A 65 -10.58 -3.95 16.95
CA GLU A 65 -10.93 -2.53 16.86
C GLU A 65 -9.72 -1.61 17.02
N LYS A 66 -8.84 -1.92 17.97
CA LYS A 66 -7.59 -1.17 18.18
C LYS A 66 -6.71 -1.19 16.93
N LEU A 67 -6.49 -2.36 16.33
CA LEU A 67 -5.72 -2.49 15.10
C LEU A 67 -6.38 -1.72 13.94
N ARG A 68 -7.70 -1.80 13.81
CA ARG A 68 -8.47 -1.05 12.80
C ARG A 68 -8.30 0.46 12.97
N LYS A 69 -8.37 0.97 14.20
CA LYS A 69 -8.14 2.39 14.53
C LYS A 69 -6.71 2.82 14.23
N GLN A 70 -5.73 1.97 14.54
CA GLN A 70 -4.32 2.22 14.22
C GLN A 70 -4.10 2.29 12.69
N GLN A 71 -4.68 1.37 11.93
CA GLN A 71 -4.62 1.36 10.47
C GLN A 71 -5.24 2.62 9.88
N ARG A 72 -6.48 2.98 10.28
CA ARG A 72 -7.13 4.23 9.82
C ARG A 72 -6.29 5.48 10.13
N ARG A 73 -5.75 5.58 11.35
CA ARG A 73 -4.90 6.71 11.74
C ARG A 73 -3.61 6.77 10.93
N LYS A 74 -3.03 5.62 10.61
CA LYS A 74 -1.84 5.52 9.77
C LYS A 74 -2.16 5.97 8.34
N HIS A 75 -3.25 5.50 7.76
CA HIS A 75 -3.71 5.91 6.43
C HIS A 75 -4.06 7.39 6.36
N ALA A 76 -4.80 7.92 7.32
CA ALA A 76 -5.12 9.34 7.39
C ALA A 76 -3.87 10.23 7.45
N ARG A 77 -2.79 9.77 8.11
CA ARG A 77 -1.48 10.44 8.11
C ARG A 77 -0.68 10.28 6.82
N GLN A 78 -1.04 9.30 5.98
CA GLN A 78 -0.40 9.06 4.68
C GLN A 78 -1.15 9.72 3.53
N THR A 79 -2.44 10.02 3.69
CA THR A 79 -3.19 10.82 2.73
C THR A 79 -2.57 12.20 2.65
N MET A 80 -2.22 12.59 1.43
CA MET A 80 -1.69 13.91 1.09
C MET A 80 -2.66 14.55 0.11
N ASP A 81 -2.98 15.82 0.32
CA ASP A 81 -3.61 16.61 -0.74
C ASP A 81 -2.66 16.79 -1.93
N GLY A 82 -3.14 17.41 -3.02
CA GLY A 82 -2.32 17.59 -4.23
C GLY A 82 -1.06 18.41 -3.99
N ALA A 83 -1.12 19.45 -3.15
CA ALA A 83 0.02 20.32 -2.88
C ALA A 83 1.05 19.64 -1.98
N GLU A 84 0.59 18.94 -0.94
CA GLU A 84 1.42 18.11 -0.06
C GLU A 84 2.11 16.99 -0.83
N LEU A 85 1.37 16.31 -1.71
CA LEU A 85 1.91 15.25 -2.55
C LEU A 85 2.98 15.80 -3.48
N PHE A 86 2.70 16.92 -4.17
CA PHE A 86 3.64 17.56 -5.07
C PHE A 86 4.94 17.95 -4.35
N ALA A 87 4.82 18.60 -3.18
CA ALA A 87 5.97 18.95 -2.35
C ALA A 87 6.75 17.70 -1.90
N TYR A 88 6.05 16.62 -1.55
CA TYR A 88 6.68 15.37 -1.12
C TYR A 88 7.43 14.68 -2.26
N VAL A 89 6.85 14.60 -3.46
CA VAL A 89 7.53 14.06 -4.64
C VAL A 89 8.79 14.86 -4.96
N HIS A 90 8.76 16.20 -4.85
CA HIS A 90 9.96 17.02 -5.04
C HIS A 90 11.05 16.77 -4.00
N GLN A 91 10.69 16.44 -2.75
CA GLN A 91 11.68 16.02 -1.74
C GLN A 91 12.35 14.70 -2.14
N LEU A 92 11.59 13.76 -2.68
CA LEU A 92 12.12 12.48 -3.17
C LEU A 92 12.99 12.66 -4.42
N ASP A 93 12.60 13.53 -5.37
CA ASP A 93 13.43 13.91 -6.53
C ASP A 93 14.78 14.46 -6.08
N LYS A 94 14.80 15.44 -5.17
CA LYS A 94 16.05 15.99 -4.63
C LYS A 94 16.92 14.91 -3.99
N ARG A 95 16.32 14.00 -3.23
CA ARG A 95 17.03 13.01 -2.44
C ARG A 95 17.58 11.84 -3.26
N TYR A 96 16.81 11.32 -4.20
CA TYR A 96 17.12 10.08 -4.91
C TYR A 96 17.46 10.30 -6.39
N CYS A 97 17.02 11.40 -6.99
CA CYS A 97 17.27 11.74 -8.40
C CYS A 97 18.13 13.00 -8.56
N GLY A 98 18.64 13.58 -7.46
CA GLY A 98 19.45 14.78 -7.46
C GLY A 98 18.73 16.03 -7.99
N GLY A 99 17.39 16.06 -7.96
CA GLY A 99 16.59 17.17 -8.48
C GLY A 99 16.55 17.24 -10.01
N LYS A 100 16.93 16.16 -10.71
CA LYS A 100 16.95 16.08 -12.17
C LYS A 100 15.58 15.71 -12.74
N ALA A 101 14.73 15.01 -11.97
CA ALA A 101 13.46 14.49 -12.45
C ALA A 101 12.40 15.59 -12.57
N LYS A 102 12.50 16.71 -11.85
CA LYS A 102 11.73 17.97 -12.06
C LYS A 102 10.30 17.72 -12.58
N PRO A 103 9.45 16.96 -11.86
CA PRO A 103 8.08 16.73 -12.29
C PRO A 103 7.34 18.06 -12.38
N ALA A 104 6.48 18.20 -13.39
CA ALA A 104 5.67 19.42 -13.58
C ALA A 104 4.32 19.32 -12.87
N ALA A 105 3.81 18.11 -12.67
CA ALA A 105 2.57 17.85 -11.96
C ALA A 105 2.58 16.45 -11.33
N VAL A 106 1.86 16.28 -10.23
CA VAL A 106 1.64 14.98 -9.59
C VAL A 106 0.17 14.88 -9.21
N GLU A 107 -0.48 13.77 -9.55
CA GLU A 107 -1.89 13.56 -9.28
C GLU A 107 -2.20 12.12 -8.82
N TRP A 108 -3.23 12.00 -7.97
CA TRP A 108 -3.86 10.73 -7.67
C TRP A 108 -4.83 10.38 -8.80
N SER A 109 -4.64 9.24 -9.48
CA SER A 109 -5.50 8.80 -10.59
C SER A 109 -5.73 7.29 -10.56
N ARG A 110 -6.97 6.85 -10.80
CA ARG A 110 -7.27 5.44 -11.08
C ARG A 110 -6.94 5.05 -12.53
N ASP A 111 -6.84 6.05 -13.40
CA ASP A 111 -6.40 5.90 -14.79
C ASP A 111 -4.87 6.04 -14.85
N VAL A 112 -4.19 4.96 -14.44
CA VAL A 112 -2.74 4.78 -14.53
C VAL A 112 -2.46 3.67 -15.54
N THR A 113 -1.42 3.85 -16.37
CA THR A 113 -1.10 2.88 -17.44
C THR A 113 -0.45 1.60 -16.90
N SER A 114 0.24 1.70 -15.76
CA SER A 114 0.66 0.55 -14.97
C SER A 114 -0.24 0.40 -13.74
N ARG A 115 -0.10 -0.72 -13.03
CA ARG A 115 -0.95 -1.05 -11.88
C ARG A 115 -0.85 -0.06 -10.72
N TRP A 116 0.29 0.61 -10.53
CA TRP A 116 0.53 1.41 -9.32
C TRP A 116 0.83 2.87 -9.61
N GLY A 117 1.42 3.18 -10.77
CA GLY A 117 1.78 4.54 -11.14
C GLY A 117 2.08 4.66 -12.64
N SER A 118 2.22 5.88 -13.11
CA SER A 118 2.75 6.14 -14.43
C SER A 118 3.33 7.55 -14.50
N CYS A 119 4.15 7.80 -15.52
CA CYS A 119 4.56 9.15 -15.86
C CYS A 119 4.51 9.40 -17.36
N SER A 120 4.32 10.67 -17.70
CA SER A 120 4.42 11.17 -19.06
C SER A 120 5.76 11.90 -19.20
N TYR A 121 6.69 11.36 -19.98
CA TYR A 121 7.98 12.01 -20.22
C TYR A 121 7.82 13.41 -20.83
N ARG A 122 6.86 13.57 -21.76
CA ARG A 122 6.59 14.82 -22.49
C ARG A 122 6.03 15.92 -21.60
N THR A 123 5.04 15.61 -20.76
CA THR A 123 4.39 16.60 -19.89
C THR A 123 5.02 16.65 -18.49
N ARG A 124 5.90 15.70 -18.17
CA ARG A 124 6.52 15.51 -16.85
C ARG A 124 5.49 15.34 -15.73
N THR A 125 4.34 14.76 -16.06
CA THR A 125 3.25 14.48 -15.12
C THR A 125 3.43 13.09 -14.55
N ILE A 126 3.36 12.96 -13.22
CA ILE A 126 3.33 11.67 -12.52
C ILE A 126 1.90 11.41 -12.03
N ARG A 127 1.40 10.20 -12.28
CA ARG A 127 0.13 9.70 -11.79
C ARG A 127 0.37 8.54 -10.83
N LEU A 128 -0.31 8.56 -9.69
CA LEU A 128 -0.21 7.52 -8.67
C LEU A 128 -1.58 6.93 -8.40
N HIS A 129 -1.67 5.61 -8.30
CA HIS A 129 -2.94 4.96 -7.97
C HIS A 129 -3.30 5.24 -6.50
N PRO A 130 -4.55 5.68 -6.17
CA PRO A 130 -4.96 6.03 -4.81
C PRO A 130 -4.77 4.90 -3.78
N VAL A 131 -4.76 3.64 -4.22
CA VAL A 131 -4.49 2.47 -3.36
C VAL A 131 -3.14 2.57 -2.66
N LEU A 132 -2.16 3.30 -3.20
CA LEU A 132 -0.84 3.44 -2.59
C LEU A 132 -0.86 4.15 -1.22
N VAL A 133 -1.85 5.02 -0.97
CA VAL A 133 -2.07 5.64 0.35
C VAL A 133 -2.25 4.58 1.44
N THR A 134 -2.77 3.44 1.02
CA THR A 134 -3.15 2.37 1.90
C THR A 134 -2.01 1.37 2.16
N MET A 135 -0.98 1.42 1.33
CA MET A 135 0.22 0.61 1.43
C MET A 135 1.23 1.22 2.43
N PRO A 136 2.22 0.45 2.92
CA PRO A 136 3.29 1.00 3.72
C PRO A 136 3.99 2.16 3.01
N ARG A 137 4.38 3.22 3.76
CA ARG A 137 5.02 4.40 3.18
C ARG A 137 6.22 4.09 2.28
N TYR A 138 7.01 3.07 2.62
CA TYR A 138 8.16 2.69 1.79
C TYR A 138 7.78 2.16 0.40
N VAL A 139 6.55 1.68 0.22
CA VAL A 139 6.02 1.23 -1.07
C VAL A 139 5.60 2.44 -1.91
N LEU A 140 4.88 3.39 -1.31
CA LEU A 140 4.55 4.66 -1.96
C LEU A 140 5.82 5.40 -2.41
N ASP A 141 6.81 5.53 -1.52
CA ASP A 141 8.09 6.17 -1.83
C ASP A 141 8.80 5.48 -3.00
N TYR A 142 8.79 4.14 -3.02
CA TYR A 142 9.38 3.35 -4.10
C TYR A 142 8.69 3.63 -5.44
N VAL A 143 7.34 3.61 -5.48
CA VAL A 143 6.62 3.89 -6.73
C VAL A 143 6.89 5.31 -7.20
N ILE A 144 6.91 6.30 -6.30
CA ILE A 144 7.29 7.68 -6.66
C ILE A 144 8.70 7.73 -7.25
N VAL A 145 9.69 7.10 -6.61
CA VAL A 145 11.08 7.07 -7.12
C VAL A 145 11.14 6.36 -8.47
N HIS A 146 10.39 5.28 -8.67
CA HIS A 146 10.29 4.58 -9.95
C HIS A 146 9.81 5.52 -11.08
N GLU A 147 8.73 6.26 -10.85
CA GLU A 147 8.21 7.22 -11.83
C GLU A 147 9.17 8.40 -12.06
N LEU A 148 9.86 8.88 -11.01
CA LEU A 148 10.89 9.91 -11.14
C LEU A 148 12.08 9.41 -11.98
N CYS A 149 12.49 8.15 -11.81
CA CYS A 149 13.55 7.54 -12.61
C CYS A 149 13.16 7.49 -14.09
N HIS A 150 11.90 7.19 -14.43
CA HIS A 150 11.42 7.25 -15.82
C HIS A 150 11.52 8.64 -16.46
N LEU A 151 11.45 9.72 -15.67
CA LEU A 151 11.64 11.10 -16.16
C LEU A 151 13.12 11.47 -16.40
N THR A 152 14.07 10.67 -15.91
CA THR A 152 15.51 10.94 -15.97
C THR A 152 16.29 9.95 -16.82
N VAL A 153 15.79 8.71 -16.95
CA VAL A 153 16.44 7.64 -17.71
C VAL A 153 15.50 7.24 -18.86
N PRO A 154 15.82 7.60 -20.12
CA PRO A 154 15.03 7.20 -21.27
C PRO A 154 15.23 5.72 -21.60
N GLY A 155 14.34 5.17 -22.42
CA GLY A 155 14.47 3.79 -22.93
C GLY A 155 13.83 2.70 -22.06
N GLY A 156 13.06 3.07 -21.02
CA GLY A 156 12.34 2.11 -20.17
C GLY A 156 13.22 1.49 -19.08
N HIS A 157 12.89 0.26 -18.68
CA HIS A 157 13.54 -0.48 -17.57
C HIS A 157 14.91 -1.07 -17.93
N THR A 158 15.83 -0.23 -18.44
CA THR A 158 17.21 -0.58 -18.76
C THR A 158 18.07 -0.81 -17.51
N GLU A 159 19.30 -1.29 -17.68
CA GLU A 159 20.27 -1.41 -16.58
C GLU A 159 20.51 -0.06 -15.86
N ALA A 160 20.68 1.02 -16.63
CA ALA A 160 20.83 2.37 -16.08
C ALA A 160 19.59 2.82 -15.27
N PHE A 161 18.40 2.40 -15.70
CA PHE A 161 17.16 2.67 -14.96
C PHE A 161 17.17 1.95 -13.61
N TRP A 162 17.51 0.66 -13.58
CA TRP A 162 17.53 -0.11 -12.33
C TRP A 162 18.62 0.37 -11.37
N GLN A 163 19.77 0.80 -11.88
CA GLN A 163 20.80 1.46 -11.07
C GLN A 163 20.29 2.76 -10.44
N ALA A 164 19.53 3.57 -11.20
CA ALA A 164 18.91 4.78 -10.66
C ALA A 164 17.85 4.47 -9.59
N VAL A 165 16.99 3.47 -9.80
CA VAL A 165 15.98 3.03 -8.82
C VAL A 165 16.62 2.45 -7.56
N ALA A 166 17.76 1.76 -7.67
CA ALA A 166 18.49 1.17 -6.55
C ALA A 166 19.03 2.21 -5.55
N THR A 167 19.06 3.51 -5.90
CA THR A 167 19.35 4.60 -4.95
C THR A 167 18.34 4.68 -3.81
N TYR A 168 17.13 4.16 -4.00
CA TYR A 168 16.16 4.01 -2.92
C TYR A 168 16.46 2.75 -2.08
N PRO A 169 16.77 2.87 -0.77
CA PRO A 169 17.33 1.78 0.03
C PRO A 169 16.36 0.62 0.31
N LYS A 170 15.06 0.78 0.04
CA LYS A 170 14.04 -0.25 0.27
C LYS A 170 13.48 -0.84 -1.02
N THR A 171 14.15 -0.64 -2.15
CA THR A 171 13.73 -1.11 -3.47
C THR A 171 13.33 -2.59 -3.48
N GLU A 172 14.21 -3.51 -3.07
CA GLU A 172 13.91 -4.95 -3.09
C GLU A 172 12.71 -5.32 -2.21
N ARG A 173 12.62 -4.72 -1.01
CA ARG A 173 11.49 -4.93 -0.10
C ARG A 173 10.18 -4.41 -0.68
N ALA A 174 10.20 -3.26 -1.35
CA ALA A 174 9.02 -2.67 -1.98
C ALA A 174 8.57 -3.50 -3.19
N ARG A 175 9.50 -3.96 -4.02
CA ARG A 175 9.22 -4.85 -5.15
C ARG A 175 8.57 -6.16 -4.70
N GLY A 176 9.13 -6.83 -3.69
CA GLY A 176 8.52 -8.04 -3.14
C GLY A 176 7.11 -7.81 -2.56
N TYR A 177 6.86 -6.65 -1.94
CA TYR A 177 5.52 -6.27 -1.49
C TYR A 177 4.56 -6.09 -2.66
N LEU A 178 4.95 -5.34 -3.70
CA LEU A 178 4.12 -5.08 -4.86
C LEU A 178 3.88 -6.35 -5.67
N GLU A 179 4.84 -7.27 -5.75
CA GLU A 179 4.67 -8.57 -6.39
C GLU A 179 3.67 -9.45 -5.64
N ALA A 180 3.77 -9.51 -4.30
CA ALA A 180 2.80 -10.22 -3.48
C ALA A 180 1.40 -9.61 -3.65
N ALA A 181 1.27 -8.29 -3.48
CA ALA A 181 0.03 -7.57 -3.75
C ALA A 181 -0.48 -7.85 -5.18
N SER A 182 0.45 -8.00 -6.13
CA SER A 182 0.15 -8.31 -7.52
C SER A 182 -0.58 -9.64 -7.69
N ARG A 183 -0.16 -10.67 -6.96
CA ARG A 183 -0.72 -12.03 -6.99
C ARG A 183 -2.05 -12.16 -6.26
N TYR A 184 -2.33 -11.33 -5.27
CA TYR A 184 -3.58 -11.37 -4.49
C TYR A 184 -4.75 -10.59 -5.11
N GLU A 185 -4.55 -9.91 -6.26
CA GLU A 185 -5.64 -9.33 -7.08
C GLU A 185 -5.99 -10.21 -8.30
N LEU A 186 -5.79 -11.54 -8.19
CA LEU A 186 -6.38 -12.49 -9.15
C LEU A 186 -7.85 -12.74 -8.75
N HIS A 187 -8.74 -12.36 -9.67
CA HIS A 187 -10.21 -12.44 -9.70
C HIS A 187 -10.96 -11.18 -9.27
#